data_AF-A0A564ZDV5-F1
#
_entry.id   AF-A0A564ZDV5-F1
#
_cell.length_a   1.000
_cell.length_b   1.000
_cell.length_c   1.000
_cell.angle_alpha   90.00
_cell.angle_beta   90.00
_cell.angle_gamma   90.00
#
_symmetry.space_group_name_H-M   'P 1'
#
loop_
_entity.id
_entity.type
_entity.pdbx_description
1 polymer ?
#
loop_
_entity_poly.entity_id
_entity_poly.type
_entity_poly.pdbx_seq_one_letter_code
_entity_poly.pdbx_strand_id
1 'polypeptide(L)'
;MTMRHENWNRFCQNTSNRLAIEALQLFKAHINDNRHDDQPGCGREFLDNIFMGIRKKFEISLSQKYFVSKEDCTKFHHSKDIRIFISG
;
A
#
# COMPACT_ATOMS: atom_id res chain seq x y z
N MET A 1 -15.62 -13.83 -24.10
CA MET A 1 -15.24 -13.40 -22.73
C MET A 1 -14.38 -12.16 -22.85
N THR A 2 -14.97 -10.98 -22.74
CA THR A 2 -14.21 -9.72 -22.74
C THR A 2 -13.64 -9.54 -21.34
N MET A 3 -12.33 -9.77 -21.18
CA MET A 3 -11.61 -9.33 -19.99
C MET A 3 -11.71 -7.82 -19.93
N ARG A 4 -12.71 -7.29 -19.21
CA ARG A 4 -12.82 -5.86 -18.94
C ARG A 4 -11.56 -5.50 -18.17
N HIS A 5 -10.63 -4.82 -18.84
CA HIS A 5 -9.47 -4.20 -18.20
C HIS A 5 -9.98 -3.35 -17.04
N GLU A 6 -9.85 -3.85 -15.81
CA GLU A 6 -10.12 -3.04 -14.64
C GLU A 6 -9.08 -1.91 -14.66
N ASN A 7 -9.55 -0.67 -14.75
CA ASN A 7 -8.68 0.49 -14.65
C ASN A 7 -7.99 0.44 -13.27
N TRP A 8 -6.65 0.57 -13.24
CA TRP A 8 -5.87 0.54 -12.00
C TRP A 8 -6.46 1.44 -10.90
N ASN A 9 -6.90 2.64 -11.26
CA ASN A 9 -7.52 3.56 -10.30
C ASN A 9 -8.82 3.00 -9.72
N ARG A 10 -9.64 2.33 -10.53
CA ARG A 10 -10.88 1.70 -10.09
C ARG A 10 -10.59 0.50 -9.19
N PHE A 11 -9.60 -0.32 -9.54
CA PHE A 11 -9.14 -1.42 -8.69
C PHE A 11 -8.68 -0.90 -7.32
N CYS A 12 -7.86 0.16 -7.29
CA CYS A 12 -7.41 0.79 -6.05
C CYS A 12 -8.58 1.34 -5.23
N GLN A 13 -9.52 2.05 -5.84
CA GLN A 13 -10.71 2.57 -5.17
C GLN A 13 -11.60 1.45 -4.60
N ASN A 14 -11.89 0.42 -5.40
CA ASN A 14 -12.67 -0.73 -4.97
C ASN A 14 -12.01 -1.46 -3.79
N THR A 15 -10.69 -1.66 -3.87
CA THR A 15 -9.91 -2.31 -2.81
C THR A 15 -9.90 -1.47 -1.54
N SER A 16 -9.67 -0.15 -1.67
CA SER A 16 -9.69 0.78 -0.55
C SER A 16 -11.06 0.80 0.15
N ASN A 17 -12.15 0.85 -0.61
CA ASN A 17 -13.51 0.80 -0.05
C ASN A 17 -13.76 -0.49 0.74
N ARG A 18 -13.35 -1.65 0.19
CA ARG A 18 -13.50 -2.94 0.87
C ARG A 18 -12.73 -2.97 2.19
N LEU A 19 -11.47 -2.55 2.17
CA LEU A 19 -10.65 -2.48 3.38
C LEU A 19 -11.21 -1.50 4.42
N ALA A 20 -11.74 -0.36 3.97
CA ALA A 20 -12.32 0.64 4.87
C ALA A 20 -13.59 0.12 5.56
N ILE A 21 -14.44 -0.63 4.86
CA ILE A 21 -15.65 -1.25 5.45
C ILE A 21 -15.26 -2.22 6.56
N GLU A 22 -14.33 -3.15 6.28
CA GLU A 22 -13.86 -4.14 7.26
C GLU A 22 -13.20 -3.46 8.47
N ALA A 23 -12.29 -2.51 8.24
CA ALA A 23 -11.63 -1.78 9.31
C ALA A 23 -12.63 -1.00 10.19
N LEU A 24 -13.65 -0.37 9.58
CA LEU A 24 -14.68 0.35 10.31
C LEU A 24 -15.55 -0.58 11.16
N GLN A 25 -15.87 -1.77 10.67
CA GLN A 25 -16.63 -2.76 11.44
C GLN A 25 -15.83 -3.23 12.66
N LEU A 26 -14.54 -3.57 12.48
CA LEU A 26 -13.66 -3.97 13.57
C LEU A 26 -13.48 -2.85 14.60
N PHE A 27 -13.29 -1.61 14.14
CA PHE A 27 -13.19 -0.45 15.02
C PHE A 27 -14.44 -0.26 15.87
N LYS A 28 -15.63 -0.28 15.25
CA LYS A 28 -16.91 -0.12 15.97
C LYS A 28 -17.14 -1.22 16.99
N ALA A 29 -16.81 -2.46 16.66
CA ALA A 29 -16.90 -3.59 17.58
C ALA A 29 -15.97 -3.37 18.79
N HIS A 30 -14.70 -3.02 18.54
CA HIS A 30 -13.71 -2.76 19.60
C HIS A 30 -14.15 -1.65 20.55
N ILE A 31 -14.59 -0.50 20.01
CA ILE A 31 -15.03 0.64 20.81
C ILE A 31 -16.31 0.32 21.61
N ASN A 32 -17.22 -0.47 21.04
CA ASN A 32 -18.42 -0.90 21.74
C ASN A 32 -18.08 -1.78 22.95
N ASP A 33 -17.12 -2.69 22.79
CA ASP A 33 -16.69 -3.62 23.84
C ASP A 33 -15.73 -2.94 24.85
N ASN A 34 -15.00 -1.91 24.42
CA ASN A 34 -13.98 -1.20 25.19
C ASN A 34 -14.28 0.31 25.22
N ARG A 35 -15.38 0.69 25.89
CA ARG A 35 -15.86 2.09 25.96
C ARG A 35 -14.84 3.11 26.49
N HIS A 36 -13.83 2.66 27.23
CA HIS A 36 -12.76 3.55 27.72
C HIS A 36 -11.86 4.06 26.58
N ASP A 37 -11.74 3.32 25.48
CA ASP A 37 -10.99 3.70 24.28
C ASP A 37 -11.76 4.69 23.37
N ASP A 38 -13.04 4.94 23.64
CA ASP A 38 -13.91 5.89 22.92
C ASP A 38 -13.57 7.35 23.26
N GLN A 39 -12.32 7.74 22.98
CA GLN A 39 -11.78 9.07 23.27
C GLN A 39 -11.69 9.93 22.01
N PRO A 40 -11.77 11.27 22.15
CA PRO A 40 -11.52 12.17 21.02
C PRO A 40 -10.18 11.87 20.35
N GLY A 41 -10.22 11.59 19.05
CA GLY A 41 -9.02 11.31 18.24
C GLY A 41 -8.67 9.82 18.07
N CYS A 42 -9.31 8.89 18.79
CA CYS A 42 -9.02 7.45 18.68
C CYS A 42 -9.13 6.92 17.25
N GLY A 43 -10.10 7.40 16.46
CA GLY A 43 -10.26 7.00 15.06
C GLY A 43 -9.09 7.45 14.17
N ARG A 44 -8.47 8.60 14.46
CA ARG A 44 -7.29 9.07 13.73
C ARG A 44 -6.08 8.19 14.05
N GLU A 45 -5.84 7.95 15.34
CA GLU A 45 -4.76 7.08 15.80
C GLU A 45 -4.89 5.66 15.22
N PHE A 46 -6.11 5.11 15.22
CA PHE A 46 -6.41 3.82 14.61
C PHE A 46 -6.04 3.79 13.12
N LEU A 47 -6.46 4.79 12.33
CA LEU A 47 -6.17 4.85 10.90
C LEU A 47 -4.67 5.02 10.62
N ASP A 48 -3.98 5.89 11.36
CA ASP A 48 -2.54 6.12 11.22
C ASP A 48 -1.75 4.81 11.46
N ASN A 49 -2.10 4.07 12.52
CA ASN A 49 -1.48 2.78 12.83
C ASN A 49 -1.77 1.72 11.77
N ILE A 50 -3.02 1.61 11.30
CA ILE A 50 -3.40 0.64 10.27
C ILE A 50 -2.68 0.92 8.95
N PHE A 51 -2.66 2.16 8.48
CA PHE A 51 -2.01 2.50 7.21
C PHE A 51 -0.51 2.22 7.26
N MET A 52 0.16 2.56 8.36
CA MET A 52 1.55 2.23 8.57
C MET A 52 1.77 0.70 8.58
N GLY A 53 0.92 -0.05 9.29
CA GLY A 53 0.98 -1.50 9.38
C GLY A 53 0.78 -2.20 8.03
N ILE A 54 -0.20 -1.76 7.24
CA ILE A 54 -0.45 -2.27 5.89
C ILE A 54 0.76 -2.00 5.01
N ARG A 55 1.24 -0.75 4.96
CA ARG A 55 2.40 -0.39 4.14
C ARG A 55 3.61 -1.26 4.45
N LYS A 56 3.96 -1.40 5.74
CA LYS A 56 5.09 -2.22 6.18
C LYS A 56 4.95 -3.70 5.75
N LYS A 57 3.75 -4.27 5.82
CA LYS A 57 3.50 -5.65 5.34
C LYS A 57 3.81 -5.78 3.85
N PHE A 58 3.34 -4.85 3.03
CA PHE A 58 3.63 -4.86 1.59
C PHE A 58 5.13 -4.70 1.31
N GLU A 59 5.80 -3.77 1.98
CA GLU A 59 7.25 -3.53 1.80
C GLU A 59 8.11 -4.75 2.19
N ILE A 60 7.67 -5.54 3.18
CA ILE A 60 8.34 -6.80 3.56
C ILE A 60 8.07 -7.91 2.54
N SER A 61 6.84 -8.00 2.02
CA SER A 61 6.41 -9.12 1.17
C SER A 61 6.76 -8.95 -0.31
N LEU A 62 7.03 -7.73 -0.77
CA LEU A 62 7.27 -7.43 -2.18
C LEU A 62 8.66 -6.83 -2.39
N SER A 63 9.19 -6.99 -3.60
CA SER A 63 10.45 -6.36 -3.99
C SER A 63 10.34 -4.83 -3.95
N GLN A 64 11.43 -4.16 -3.55
CA GLN A 64 11.52 -2.69 -3.48
C GLN A 64 11.08 -2.00 -4.79
N LYS A 65 11.26 -2.64 -5.95
CA LYS A 65 10.87 -2.09 -7.27
C LYS A 65 9.39 -1.67 -7.37
N TYR A 66 8.51 -2.24 -6.55
CA TYR A 66 7.08 -1.90 -6.54
C TYR A 66 6.74 -0.63 -5.74
N PHE A 67 7.70 -0.09 -4.99
CA PHE A 67 7.52 1.10 -4.13
C PHE A 67 8.34 2.31 -4.59
N VAL A 68 9.10 2.16 -5.67
CA VAL A 68 9.87 3.25 -6.28
C VAL A 68 8.91 4.22 -6.97
N SER A 69 9.11 5.54 -6.78
CA SER A 69 8.35 6.55 -7.52
C SER A 69 8.61 6.38 -9.02
N LYS A 70 7.62 6.68 -9.86
CA LYS A 70 7.80 6.70 -11.32
C LYS A 70 8.96 7.60 -11.75
N GLU A 71 9.24 8.63 -10.98
CA GLU A 71 10.33 9.59 -11.21
C GLU A 71 11.72 8.97 -10.97
N ASP A 72 11.83 8.02 -10.04
CA ASP A 72 13.09 7.35 -9.70
C ASP A 72 13.39 6.13 -10.59
N CYS A 73 12.40 5.62 -11.32
CA CYS A 73 12.58 4.52 -12.29
C CYS A 73 13.55 4.88 -13.43
N THR A 74 13.71 6.17 -13.74
CA THR A 74 14.64 6.63 -14.80
C THR A 74 16.11 6.46 -14.41
N LYS A 75 16.44 6.42 -13.12
CA LYS A 75 17.82 6.26 -12.62
C LYS A 75 18.31 4.81 -12.71
N PHE A 76 17.40 3.82 -12.62
CA PHE A 76 17.77 2.40 -12.68
C PHE A 76 17.94 1.87 -14.11
N HIS A 77 17.44 2.59 -15.13
CA HIS A 77 17.55 2.17 -16.53
C HIS A 77 18.83 2.63 -17.24
N HIS A 78 19.68 3.46 -16.62
CA HIS A 78 20.96 3.89 -17.19
C HIS A 78 22.20 3.19 -16.61
N SER A 79 22.03 2.24 -15.68
CA SER A 79 23.15 1.53 -15.05
C SER A 79 23.30 0.08 -15.53
N LYS A 80 22.96 -0.21 -16.79
CA LYS A 80 23.28 -1.49 -17.47
C LYS A 80 23.72 -1.28 -18.91
N ASP A 81 24.69 -0.40 -19.12
CA ASP A 81 25.55 -0.43 -20.31
C ASP A 81 27.00 -0.14 -19.89
N ILE A 82 27.59 -1.09 -19.16
CA ILE A 82 29.04 -1.27 -19.19
C ILE A 82 29.27 -2.58 -19.93
N ARG A 83 29.22 -2.52 -21.26
CA ARG A 83 29.92 -3.49 -22.10
C ARG A 83 31.41 -3.19 -21.95
N ILE A 84 32.09 -3.87 -21.03
CA ILE A 84 33.54 -3.97 -21.11
C ILE A 84 33.85 -4.94 -22.25
N PHE A 85 34.00 -4.41 -23.46
CA PHE A 85 34.89 -4.99 -24.44
C PHE A 85 36.27 -4.40 -24.18
N ILE A 86 37.19 -5.21 -23.66
CA ILE A 86 38.62 -5.01 -23.91
C ILE A 86 39.17 -6.34 -24.39
N SER A 87 39.60 -6.33 -25.64
CA SER A 87 40.36 -7.37 -26.32
C SER A 87 41.72 -7.61 -25.67
N GLY A 88 42.18 -8.87 -25.72
CA GLY A 88 43.51 -9.31 -25.35
C GLY A 88 43.59 -10.82 -25.48
#